data_AF-A0A2V5R443-F1
#
_entry.id   AF-A0A2V5R443-F1
#
_cell.length_a   1.000
_cell.length_b   1.000
_cell.length_c   1.000
_cell.angle_alpha   90.00
_cell.angle_beta   90.00
_cell.angle_gamma   90.00
#
_symmetry.space_group_name_H-M   'P 1'
#
loop_
_entity.id
_entity.type
_entity.pdbx_description
1 polymer ?
#
loop_
_entity_poly.entity_id
_entity_poly.type
_entity_poly.pdbx_seq_one_letter_code
_entity_poly.pdbx_strand_id
1 'polypeptide(L)' 'MVLEAQGPTPAAQAALEKLCSTYWRPIYGFVRRQGVGPEEAKDVTQGFFALLLERRDLNTVRFATSADRIRPSSVLPARH' A
#
# COMPACT_ATOMS: atom_id res chain seq x y z
N MET A 1 -8.02 35.29 14.29
CA MET A 1 -6.72 35.36 13.59
C MET A 1 -6.25 33.93 13.40
N VAL A 2 -6.48 33.38 12.21
CA VAL A 2 -6.08 32.04 11.79
C VAL A 2 -4.67 32.19 11.24
N LEU A 3 -3.65 31.62 11.88
CA LEU A 3 -2.36 31.35 11.25
C LEU A 3 -1.63 30.23 12.03
N GLU A 4 -1.41 29.13 11.31
CA GLU A 4 -0.24 28.25 11.42
C GLU A 4 -0.06 27.32 12.62
N ALA A 5 -0.50 26.07 12.43
CA ALA A 5 0.22 24.91 12.96
C ALA A 5 0.17 23.77 11.92
N GLN A 6 0.76 24.01 10.74
CA GLN A 6 0.93 23.01 9.67
C GLN A 6 2.11 22.04 9.91
N GLY A 7 2.41 21.74 11.17
CA GLY A 7 3.41 20.74 11.58
C GLY A 7 2.74 19.46 12.07
N PRO A 8 3.34 18.27 11.88
CA PRO A 8 2.84 17.05 12.49
C PRO A 8 2.81 17.24 14.00
N THR A 9 1.62 17.37 14.57
CA THR A 9 1.49 17.38 16.02
C THR A 9 1.92 15.99 16.53
N PRO A 10 2.52 15.90 17.73
CA PRO A 10 2.85 14.60 18.34
C PRO A 10 1.63 13.65 18.38
N ALA A 11 0.42 14.20 18.53
CA ALA A 11 -0.82 13.46 18.48
C ALA A 11 -1.12 12.85 17.10
N ALA A 12 -0.89 13.60 16.01
CA ALA A 12 -1.07 13.09 14.65
C ALA A 12 -0.08 11.96 14.33
N GLN A 13 1.17 12.08 14.77
CA GLN A 13 2.18 11.04 14.58
C GLN A 13 1.83 9.75 15.37
N ALA A 14 1.40 9.88 16.62
CA ALA A 14 0.96 8.74 17.44
C ALA A 14 -0.28 8.05 16.87
N ALA A 15 -1.25 8.82 16.35
CA ALA A 15 -2.44 8.27 15.71
C ALA A 15 -2.08 7.48 14.43
N LEU A 16 -1.13 8.01 13.65
CA LEU A 16 -0.69 7.37 12.42
C LEU A 16 0.16 6.11 12.69
N GLU A 17 1.02 6.12 13.70
CA GLU A 17 1.75 4.92 14.15
C GLU A 17 0.79 3.80 14.60
N LYS A 18 -0.27 4.19 15.33
CA LYS A 18 -1.34 3.27 15.72
C LYS A 18 -2.09 2.69 14.52
N LEU A 19 -2.37 3.51 13.49
CA LEU A 19 -2.98 3.05 12.25
C LEU A 19 -2.07 2.06 11.50
N CYS A 20 -0.79 2.43 11.30
CA CYS A 20 0.17 1.58 10.63
C CYS A 20 0.32 0.22 11.32
N SER A 21 0.51 0.19 12.64
CA SER A 21 0.66 -1.07 13.40
C SER A 21 -0.60 -1.93 13.40
N THR A 22 -1.79 -1.32 13.46
CA THR A 22 -3.07 -2.03 13.47
C THR A 22 -3.40 -2.62 12.10
N TYR A 23 -3.20 -1.86 11.03
CA TYR A 23 -3.62 -2.24 9.69
C TYR A 23 -2.55 -2.93 8.84
N TRP A 24 -1.30 -2.97 9.29
CA TRP A 24 -0.22 -3.66 8.58
C TRP A 24 -0.54 -5.14 8.30
N ARG A 25 -0.89 -5.91 9.34
CA ARG A 25 -1.17 -7.35 9.19
C ARG A 25 -2.39 -7.63 8.31
N PRO A 26 -3.53 -6.93 8.48
CA PRO A 26 -4.66 -7.05 7.57
C PRO A 26 -4.32 -6.75 6.10
N ILE A 27 -3.58 -5.68 5.82
CA ILE A 27 -3.23 -5.27 4.46
C ILE A 27 -2.25 -6.27 3.84
N TYR A 28 -1.18 -6.63 4.56
CA TYR A 28 -0.23 -7.64 4.11
C TYR A 28 -0.94 -8.97 3.80
N GLY A 29 -1.84 -9.42 4.70
CA GLY A 29 -2.64 -10.63 4.49
C GLY A 29 -3.58 -10.52 3.29
N PHE A 30 -4.18 -9.36 3.04
CA PHE A 30 -4.97 -9.12 1.83
C PHE A 30 -4.12 -9.22 0.57
N VAL A 31 -2.97 -8.56 0.53
CA VAL A 31 -2.06 -8.59 -0.63
C VAL A 31 -1.55 -10.02 -0.91
N ARG A 32 -1.19 -10.77 0.15
CA ARG A 32 -0.80 -12.20 0.04
C ARG A 32 -1.93 -13.07 -0.52
N ARG A 33 -3.18 -12.78 -0.18
CA ARG A 33 -4.35 -13.49 -0.74
C ARG A 33 -4.62 -13.18 -2.21
N GLN A 34 -4.06 -12.09 -2.75
CA GLN A 34 -4.14 -11.78 -4.18
C GLN A 34 -3.08 -12.51 -5.04
N GLY A 35 -2.34 -13.46 -4.46
CA GLY A 35 -1.31 -14.21 -5.17
C GLY A 35 0.06 -13.53 -5.21
N VAL A 36 0.23 -12.41 -4.51
CA VAL A 36 1.48 -11.66 -4.47
C VAL A 36 2.51 -12.38 -3.60
N GLY A 37 3.75 -12.46 -4.10
CA GLY A 37 4.90 -13.02 -3.40
C GLY A 37 5.17 -12.34 -2.05
N PRO A 38 5.87 -12.99 -1.10
CA PRO A 38 6.05 -12.43 0.24
C PRO A 38 6.85 -11.12 0.25
N GLU A 39 7.84 -10.98 -0.63
CA GLU A 39 8.64 -9.76 -0.80
C GLU A 39 7.83 -8.65 -1.46
N GLU A 40 7.21 -8.94 -2.60
CA GLU A 40 6.36 -7.98 -3.32
C GLU A 40 5.16 -7.52 -2.46
N ALA A 41 4.61 -8.41 -1.63
CA ALA A 41 3.52 -8.05 -0.71
C ALA A 41 3.98 -7.08 0.38
N LYS A 42 5.23 -7.22 0.84
CA LYS A 42 5.84 -6.28 1.78
C LYS A 42 6.05 -4.92 1.12
N ASP A 43 6.57 -4.91 -0.11
CA ASP A 43 6.83 -3.67 -0.86
C ASP A 43 5.53 -2.92 -1.17
N VAL A 44 4.49 -3.63 -1.60
CA VAL A 44 3.15 -3.04 -1.82
C VAL A 44 2.58 -2.46 -0.52
N THR A 45 2.71 -3.19 0.60
CA THR A 45 2.23 -2.73 1.91
C THR A 45 3.01 -1.49 2.36
N GLN A 46 4.34 -1.46 2.17
CA GLN A 46 5.17 -0.30 2.47
C GLN A 46 4.83 0.90 1.59
N GLY A 47 4.69 0.71 0.29
CA GLY A 47 4.33 1.77 -0.66
C GLY A 47 2.97 2.39 -0.34
N PHE A 48 1.99 1.57 0.07
CA PHE A 48 0.69 2.05 0.53
C PHE A 48 0.82 3.03 1.72
N PHE A 49 1.57 2.66 2.76
CA PHE A 49 1.76 3.52 3.92
C PHE A 49 2.66 4.73 3.63
N ALA A 50 3.64 4.61 2.74
CA ALA A 50 4.48 5.71 2.30
C ALA A 50 3.64 6.78 1.57
N LEU A 51 2.76 6.39 0.65
CA LEU A 51 1.83 7.29 -0.04
C LEU A 51 0.84 7.94 0.93
N LEU A 52 0.39 7.19 1.93
CA LEU A 52 -0.51 7.68 2.98
C LEU A 52 0.16 8.78 3.82
N LEU A 53 1.43 8.55 4.17
CA LEU A 53 2.27 9.50 4.91
C LEU A 53 2.58 10.75 4.11
N GLU A 54 2.90 10.60 2.83
CA GLU A 54 3.26 11.70 1.93
C GLU A 54 2.08 12.64 1.69
N ARG A 55 0.87 12.11 1.55
CA ARG A 55 -0.32 12.93 1.29
C ARG A 55 -0.97 13.51 2.54
N ARG A 56 -0.51 13.13 3.75
CA ARG A 56 -1.09 13.52 5.06
C ARG A 56 -2.61 13.36 5.16
N ASP A 57 -3.21 12.55 4.29
CA ASP A 57 -4.65 12.53 4.10
C ASP A 57 -5.13 11.10 3.79
N LEU A 58 -5.93 10.55 4.71
CA LEU A 58 -6.50 9.20 4.63
C LEU A 58 -7.56 9.06 3.53
N ASN A 59 -8.02 10.18 2.97
CA ASN A 59 -9.19 10.23 2.12
C ASN A 59 -8.98 9.68 0.69
N THR A 60 -7.74 9.43 0.26
CA THR A 60 -7.42 9.18 -1.16
C THR A 60 -6.91 7.77 -1.47
N VAL A 61 -6.80 6.85 -0.50
CA VAL A 61 -6.23 5.53 -0.84
C VAL A 61 -7.26 4.62 -1.50
N ARG A 62 -7.33 4.74 -2.83
CA ARG A 62 -8.00 3.78 -3.69
C ARG A 62 -7.06 2.59 -3.89
N PHE A 63 -7.50 1.39 -3.52
CA PHE A 63 -6.82 0.15 -3.89
C PHE A 63 -6.94 -0.03 -5.40
N ALA A 64 -6.02 0.57 -6.16
CA ALA A 64 -5.88 0.27 -7.58
C ALA A 64 -5.32 -1.14 -7.67
N THR A 65 -6.22 -2.12 -7.75
CA THR A 65 -5.88 -3.51 -8.00
C THR A 65 -5.16 -3.57 -9.34
N SER A 66 -3.84 -3.78 -9.30
CA SER A 66 -3.04 -4.10 -10.49
C SER A 66 -3.40 -5.53 -10.93
N ALA A 67 -4.58 -5.69 -11.50
CA ALA A 67 -5.06 -6.91 -12.14
C ALA A 67 -4.82 -6.90 -13.66
N ASP A 68 -4.19 -5.85 -14.21
CA ASP A 68 -4.01 -5.67 -15.67
C ASP A 68 -2.64 -6.12 -16.20
N ARG A 69 -1.82 -6.81 -15.40
CA ARG A 69 -0.49 -7.27 -15.85
C ARG A 69 -0.24 -8.77 -15.66
N ILE A 70 -1.22 -9.59 -16.03
CA ILE A 70 -0.94 -10.97 -16.44
C ILE A 70 -1.35 -11.10 -17.91
N ARG A 71 -0.46 -10.66 -18.81
CA ARG A 71 -0.44 -11.23 -20.16
C ARG A 71 0.18 -12.62 -20.04
N PRO A 72 -0.53 -13.72 -20.37
CA PRO A 72 0.12 -15.01 -20.55
C PRO A 72 0.95 -14.95 -21.83
N SER A 73 2.23 -14.57 -21.73
CA SER A 73 3.20 -14.84 -22.79
C SER A 73 3.67 -16.29 -22.65
N SER A 74 2.81 -17.23 -23.00
CA SER A 74 3.19 -18.62 -23.23
C SER A 74 2.42 -19.16 -24.43
N VAL A 75 3.01 -19.00 -25.62
CA VAL A 75 2.96 -20.02 -26.67
C VAL A 75 4.27 -19.96 -27.47
N LEU A 76 5.25 -20.75 -27.03
CA LEU A 76 6.14 -21.49 -27.93
C LEU A 76 6.75 -22.63 -27.12
N PRO A 77 6.52 -23.87 -27.56
CA PRO A 77 7.67 -24.62 -28.02
C PRO A 77 7.43 -25.30 -29.38
N ALA A 78 8.53 -25.46 -30.09
CA ALA A 78 8.68 -26.18 -31.34
C ALA A 78 8.21 -27.65 -31.29
N ARG A 79 7.68 -28.13 -32.43
CA ARG A 79 7.56 -29.52 -32.96
C ARG A 79 6.62 -29.41 -34.18
N HIS A 80 6.91 -29.90 -35.39
CA HIS A 80 7.90 -30.81 -35.94
C HIS A 80 8.30 -30.32 -37.33
#